data_AF-A0AAD9JZN2-F1
#
_entry.id   AF-A0AAD9JZN2-F1
#
_cell.length_a   1.000
_cell.length_b   1.000
_cell.length_c   1.000
_cell.angle_alpha   90.00
_cell.angle_beta   90.00
_cell.angle_gamma   90.00
#
_symmetry.space_group_name_H-M   'P 1'
#
loop_
_entity.id
_entity.type
_entity.pdbx_description
1 polymer ?
#
loop_
_entity_poly.entity_id
_entity_poly.type
_entity_poly.pdbx_seq_one_letter_code
_entity_poly.pdbx_strand_id
1 'polypeptide(L)'
;MTRYNTTASYAASLYKRASYEHDVVNCSVKVFYMKQKKEFDKYMKQTNKQNRKCSVSVFKEYFKRENRFFGDGAWYVQSGIFPDQLDGDFYPKGCNFDGIITKNIPKLSSCFQQHNITKILITGDSNGNRYREQLQYFMCNRSKSCQLDRRGIQNYSNCFRAKEEWSGYFRVPNKPLVCSRPGCPHCLAQTYQVKGFGPERLNIKLEFIGTVALINTKVRIELEEDTSNYILGTPTFLEFILRDYLPHHGFPDIWFISPPLHHEAWYETVEQFKDNMILFRRLLDHYLPSTTKIMLFTDLRECPMYRLDVVKLFHETFNTTRGRNEVFNAMNQVIFDTFRDRLVKHDSQYFGFLDIGRILCPFTCNWHDDGGHMRPFVYE
;
A
#
# COMPACT_ATOMS: atom_id res chain seq x y z
N MET A 1 -34.30 -38.50 13.39
CA MET A 1 -33.95 -37.08 13.16
C MET A 1 -32.54 -37.02 12.60
N THR A 2 -32.45 -36.74 11.31
CA THR A 2 -31.27 -36.87 10.46
C THR A 2 -30.53 -35.53 10.47
N ARG A 3 -29.26 -35.51 10.93
CA ARG A 3 -28.41 -34.32 10.86
C ARG A 3 -27.96 -34.11 9.41
N TYR A 4 -28.43 -33.03 8.78
CA TYR A 4 -27.93 -32.61 7.47
C TYR A 4 -26.50 -32.08 7.62
N ASN A 5 -25.57 -32.81 7.01
CA ASN A 5 -24.16 -32.52 6.93
C ASN A 5 -23.87 -31.71 5.64
N THR A 6 -24.47 -30.52 5.52
CA THR A 6 -24.52 -29.75 4.25
C THR A 6 -23.58 -28.55 4.16
N THR A 7 -22.91 -28.13 5.24
CA THR A 7 -22.05 -26.93 5.22
C THR A 7 -20.66 -27.17 4.61
N ALA A 8 -20.07 -28.36 4.74
CA ALA A 8 -18.76 -28.64 4.17
C ALA A 8 -18.78 -28.86 2.63
N SER A 9 -19.90 -29.38 2.10
CA SER A 9 -20.09 -29.66 0.66
C SER A 9 -20.39 -28.38 -0.14
N TYR A 10 -21.14 -27.43 0.44
CA TYR A 10 -21.51 -26.19 -0.22
C TYR A 10 -20.34 -25.19 -0.31
N ALA A 11 -19.47 -25.16 0.71
CA ALA A 11 -18.23 -24.39 0.66
C ALA A 11 -17.24 -24.96 -0.39
N ALA A 12 -17.12 -26.28 -0.51
CA ALA A 12 -16.24 -26.90 -1.49
C ALA A 12 -16.72 -26.75 -2.94
N SER A 13 -18.03 -26.59 -3.18
CA SER A 13 -18.60 -26.44 -4.54
C SER A 13 -18.54 -25.00 -5.06
N LEU A 14 -18.70 -23.99 -4.19
CA LEU A 14 -18.55 -22.58 -4.56
C LEU A 14 -17.09 -22.18 -4.85
N TYR A 15 -16.12 -22.88 -4.28
CA TYR A 15 -14.69 -22.70 -4.57
C TYR A 15 -14.29 -23.13 -5.98
N LYS A 16 -15.12 -23.91 -6.70
CA LYS A 16 -14.60 -24.71 -7.80
C LYS A 16 -14.79 -24.20 -9.23
N ARG A 17 -15.63 -23.21 -9.57
CA ARG A 17 -15.99 -23.08 -11.00
C ARG A 17 -16.26 -21.73 -11.66
N ALA A 18 -16.35 -20.58 -10.99
CA ALA A 18 -16.79 -19.35 -11.70
C ALA A 18 -15.79 -18.18 -11.71
N SER A 19 -15.10 -17.88 -10.60
CA SER A 19 -14.13 -16.77 -10.55
C SER A 19 -12.70 -17.21 -10.84
N TYR A 20 -12.31 -18.43 -10.45
CA TYR A 20 -10.96 -18.95 -10.69
C TYR A 20 -10.65 -19.05 -12.19
N GLU A 21 -11.59 -19.49 -13.02
CA GLU A 21 -11.36 -19.58 -14.47
C GLU A 21 -11.34 -18.20 -15.14
N HIS A 22 -12.15 -17.23 -14.68
CA HIS A 22 -12.22 -15.91 -15.31
C HIS A 22 -11.01 -15.02 -15.00
N ASP A 23 -10.45 -15.12 -13.78
CA ASP A 23 -9.23 -14.40 -13.41
C ASP A 23 -7.98 -15.06 -14.04
N VAL A 24 -7.94 -16.39 -14.19
CA VAL A 24 -6.78 -17.11 -14.75
C VAL A 24 -6.52 -16.77 -16.23
N VAL A 25 -7.56 -16.48 -17.02
CA VAL A 25 -7.42 -16.22 -18.47
C VAL A 25 -6.57 -14.97 -18.77
N ASN A 26 -6.45 -14.02 -17.84
CA ASN A 26 -5.73 -12.75 -18.05
C ASN A 26 -4.51 -12.56 -17.14
N CYS A 27 -4.03 -13.61 -16.48
CA CYS A 27 -2.91 -13.49 -15.56
C CYS A 27 -1.56 -13.78 -16.20
N SER A 28 -0.69 -12.76 -16.18
CA SER A 28 0.68 -12.85 -16.72
C SER A 28 1.65 -13.56 -15.78
N VAL A 29 1.22 -13.86 -14.55
CA VAL A 29 2.00 -14.58 -13.54
C VAL A 29 1.81 -16.08 -13.70
N LYS A 30 2.92 -16.82 -13.73
CA LYS A 30 2.90 -18.29 -13.73
C LYS A 30 2.93 -18.83 -12.31
N VAL A 31 2.36 -20.01 -12.10
CA VAL A 31 2.43 -20.72 -10.82
C VAL A 31 3.12 -22.06 -11.04
N PHE A 32 4.13 -22.34 -10.23
CA PHE A 32 4.78 -23.64 -10.16
C PHE A 32 4.69 -24.18 -8.74
N TYR A 33 4.27 -25.43 -8.61
CA TYR A 33 4.25 -26.12 -7.32
C TYR A 33 5.56 -26.83 -7.05
N MET A 34 5.83 -27.21 -5.79
CA MET A 34 7.05 -27.93 -5.39
C MET A 34 7.39 -29.14 -6.29
N LYS A 35 6.37 -29.91 -6.71
CA LYS A 35 6.55 -31.07 -7.61
C LYS A 35 7.07 -30.69 -9.00
N GLN A 36 6.95 -29.42 -9.39
CA GLN A 36 7.35 -28.86 -10.68
C GLN A 36 8.68 -28.10 -10.61
N LYS A 37 9.53 -28.34 -9.60
CA LYS A 37 10.82 -27.66 -9.44
C LYS A 37 11.67 -27.62 -10.71
N LYS A 38 11.76 -28.73 -11.45
CA LYS A 38 12.51 -28.79 -12.73
C LYS A 38 11.93 -27.87 -13.80
N GLU A 39 10.61 -27.76 -13.90
CA GLU A 39 9.93 -26.88 -14.85
C GLU A 39 10.12 -25.41 -14.46
N PHE A 40 10.01 -25.11 -13.17
CA PHE A 40 10.32 -23.80 -12.60
C PHE A 40 11.76 -23.39 -12.92
N ASP A 41 12.75 -24.25 -12.67
CA ASP A 41 14.15 -23.95 -12.96
C ASP A 41 14.39 -23.70 -14.45
N LYS A 42 13.74 -24.47 -15.33
CA LYS A 42 13.77 -24.26 -16.78
C LYS A 42 13.17 -22.91 -17.14
N TYR A 43 12.02 -22.55 -16.57
CA TYR A 43 11.38 -21.26 -16.76
C TYR A 43 12.28 -20.11 -16.32
N MET A 44 12.84 -20.18 -15.11
CA MET A 44 13.72 -19.14 -14.57
C MET A 44 14.99 -18.96 -15.41
N LYS A 45 15.61 -20.04 -15.91
CA LYS A 45 16.74 -19.94 -16.85
C LYS A 45 16.36 -19.26 -18.17
N GLN A 46 15.13 -19.46 -18.65
CA GLN A 46 14.66 -18.86 -19.90
C GLN A 46 14.26 -17.39 -19.76
N THR A 47 13.66 -17.01 -18.63
CA THR A 47 13.17 -15.64 -18.39
C THR A 47 14.23 -14.73 -17.80
N ASN A 48 15.17 -15.28 -17.02
CA ASN A 48 16.25 -14.55 -16.38
C ASN A 48 17.61 -14.91 -17.01
N LYS A 49 17.68 -14.97 -18.34
CA LYS A 49 18.91 -15.33 -19.10
C LYS A 49 20.16 -14.53 -18.70
N GLN A 50 19.99 -13.32 -18.18
CA GLN A 50 21.10 -12.45 -17.78
C GLN A 50 21.42 -12.50 -16.27
N ASN A 51 20.67 -13.26 -15.46
CA ASN A 51 20.79 -13.26 -13.98
C ASN A 51 20.89 -11.84 -13.38
N ARG A 52 20.25 -10.85 -14.01
CA ARG A 52 20.36 -9.45 -13.61
C ARG A 52 19.69 -9.28 -12.26
N LYS A 53 20.37 -8.61 -11.33
CA LYS A 53 19.79 -8.26 -10.03
C LYS A 53 18.67 -7.25 -10.22
N CYS A 54 17.54 -7.45 -9.54
CA CYS A 54 16.47 -6.47 -9.53
C CYS A 54 17.00 -5.16 -8.96
N SER A 55 16.72 -4.07 -9.67
CA SER A 55 17.19 -2.73 -9.36
C SER A 55 16.20 -1.72 -9.91
N VAL A 56 16.29 -0.48 -9.43
CA VAL A 56 15.48 0.62 -9.94
C VAL A 56 15.62 0.74 -11.46
N SER A 57 16.83 0.61 -12.02
CA SER A 57 17.06 0.71 -13.46
C SER A 57 16.31 -0.37 -14.26
N VAL A 58 16.23 -1.61 -13.74
CA VAL A 58 15.42 -2.68 -14.36
C VAL A 58 13.95 -2.27 -14.41
N PHE A 59 13.41 -1.79 -13.29
CA PHE A 59 12.01 -1.38 -13.23
C PHE A 59 11.73 -0.19 -14.15
N LYS A 60 12.64 0.78 -14.25
CA LYS A 60 12.52 1.91 -15.18
C LYS A 60 12.50 1.48 -16.65
N GLU A 61 13.36 0.53 -17.03
CA GLU A 61 13.33 -0.05 -18.38
C GLU A 61 12.01 -0.78 -18.65
N TYR A 62 11.50 -1.51 -17.66
CA TYR A 62 10.20 -2.16 -17.74
C TYR A 62 9.08 -1.14 -17.93
N PHE A 63 9.03 -0.07 -17.13
CA PHE A 63 8.02 0.99 -17.24
C PHE A 63 8.02 1.66 -18.60
N LYS A 64 9.21 1.90 -19.18
CA LYS A 64 9.35 2.45 -20.54
C LYS A 64 8.75 1.52 -21.60
N ARG A 65 9.00 0.21 -21.48
CA ARG A 65 8.61 -0.80 -22.48
C ARG A 65 7.14 -1.18 -22.37
N GLU A 66 6.66 -1.42 -21.16
CA GLU A 66 5.35 -2.03 -20.90
C GLU A 66 4.26 -1.00 -20.60
N ASN A 67 4.64 0.26 -20.34
CA ASN A 67 3.72 1.34 -20.01
C ASN A 67 2.76 1.04 -18.83
N ARG A 68 3.26 0.34 -17.81
CA ARG A 68 2.53 -0.04 -16.58
C ARG A 68 3.49 -0.40 -15.46
N PHE A 69 2.99 -0.54 -14.23
CA PHE A 69 3.74 -1.08 -13.10
C PHE A 69 4.15 -2.55 -13.30
N PHE A 70 5.21 -2.96 -12.59
CA PHE A 70 5.80 -4.29 -12.74
C PHE A 70 4.93 -5.35 -12.07
N GLY A 71 4.44 -6.33 -12.83
CA GLY A 71 3.58 -7.38 -12.28
C GLY A 71 3.77 -8.77 -12.88
N ASP A 72 4.80 -8.96 -13.73
CA ASP A 72 5.01 -10.23 -14.41
C ASP A 72 6.05 -11.07 -13.68
N GLY A 73 5.83 -12.38 -13.61
CA GLY A 73 6.76 -13.27 -12.92
C GLY A 73 6.24 -14.68 -12.79
N ALA A 74 6.76 -15.36 -11.78
CA ALA A 74 6.24 -16.65 -11.38
C ALA A 74 6.27 -16.83 -9.87
N TRP A 75 5.24 -17.45 -9.32
CA TRP A 75 5.26 -18.01 -7.98
C TRP A 75 5.86 -19.41 -7.99
N TYR A 76 6.73 -19.68 -7.02
CA TYR A 76 7.12 -21.03 -6.66
C TYR A 76 6.56 -21.37 -5.28
N VAL A 77 5.51 -22.18 -5.28
CA VAL A 77 4.78 -22.58 -4.06
C VAL A 77 5.49 -23.77 -3.42
N GLN A 78 6.03 -23.55 -2.22
CA GLN A 78 6.83 -24.53 -1.49
C GLN A 78 5.96 -25.49 -0.67
N SER A 79 4.86 -25.01 -0.09
CA SER A 79 3.94 -25.82 0.71
C SER A 79 2.51 -25.32 0.63
N GLY A 80 1.56 -26.17 1.04
CA GLY A 80 0.13 -25.91 0.98
C GLY A 80 -0.59 -26.90 0.07
N ILE A 81 -1.51 -27.67 0.65
CA ILE A 81 -2.44 -28.54 -0.12
C ILE A 81 -3.71 -27.75 -0.45
N PHE A 82 -4.09 -26.84 0.45
CA PHE A 82 -5.26 -26.00 0.33
C PHE A 82 -4.86 -24.56 0.00
N PRO A 83 -5.71 -23.82 -0.73
CA PRO A 83 -5.36 -22.48 -1.19
C PRO A 83 -5.03 -21.48 -0.06
N ASP A 84 -5.66 -21.66 1.09
CA ASP A 84 -5.43 -20.89 2.31
C ASP A 84 -4.15 -21.28 3.06
N GLN A 85 -3.39 -22.26 2.58
CA GLN A 85 -2.13 -22.71 3.16
C GLN A 85 -0.96 -22.56 2.20
N LEU A 86 -1.18 -21.91 1.05
CA LEU A 86 -0.14 -21.73 0.04
C LEU A 86 0.91 -20.75 0.56
N ASP A 87 2.11 -21.28 0.74
CA ASP A 87 3.33 -20.52 1.03
C ASP A 87 4.27 -20.65 -0.17
N GLY A 88 4.85 -19.54 -0.60
CA GLY A 88 5.65 -19.49 -1.81
C GLY A 88 6.40 -18.19 -1.97
N ASP A 89 7.36 -18.21 -2.88
CA ASP A 89 8.15 -17.03 -3.23
C ASP A 89 7.76 -16.54 -4.62
N PHE A 90 7.65 -15.21 -4.78
CA PHE A 90 7.48 -14.59 -6.09
C PHE A 90 8.82 -14.27 -6.74
N TYR A 91 8.97 -14.67 -7.99
CA TYR A 91 10.13 -14.42 -8.82
C TYR A 91 9.76 -13.49 -9.98
N PRO A 92 10.22 -12.22 -9.97
CA PRO A 92 9.92 -11.28 -11.04
C PRO A 92 10.53 -11.74 -12.37
N LYS A 93 9.82 -11.47 -13.48
CA LYS A 93 10.33 -11.74 -14.82
C LYS A 93 11.39 -10.71 -15.23
N GLY A 94 12.56 -11.18 -15.64
CA GLY A 94 13.64 -10.35 -16.18
C GLY A 94 14.67 -9.88 -15.14
N CYS A 95 14.48 -10.18 -13.86
CA CYS A 95 15.49 -9.97 -12.82
C CYS A 95 15.32 -10.95 -11.66
N ASN A 96 16.32 -11.05 -10.79
CA ASN A 96 16.24 -11.80 -9.54
C ASN A 96 16.51 -10.87 -8.36
N PHE A 97 15.70 -10.97 -7.31
CA PHE A 97 16.09 -10.41 -6.02
C PHE A 97 17.30 -11.19 -5.49
N ASP A 98 18.31 -10.46 -5.08
CA ASP A 98 19.61 -10.99 -4.66
C ASP A 98 19.48 -11.54 -3.23
N GLY A 99 18.79 -12.68 -3.10
CA GLY A 99 18.29 -13.20 -1.83
C GLY A 99 17.11 -12.38 -1.28
N ILE A 100 16.44 -12.94 -0.28
CA ILE A 100 15.36 -12.24 0.42
C ILE A 100 16.00 -11.14 1.26
N ILE A 101 15.77 -9.87 0.93
CA ILE A 101 16.33 -8.71 1.67
C ILE A 101 15.96 -8.78 3.16
N THR A 102 14.80 -9.35 3.50
CA THR A 102 14.36 -9.57 4.89
C THR A 102 15.28 -10.50 5.69
N LYS A 103 16.14 -11.28 5.02
CA LYS A 103 17.18 -12.13 5.61
C LYS A 103 18.56 -11.46 5.68
N ASN A 104 18.78 -10.30 5.06
CA ASN A 104 20.07 -9.61 5.05
C ASN A 104 20.02 -8.23 5.72
N ILE A 105 19.78 -8.25 7.03
CA ILE A 105 19.68 -7.05 7.88
C ILE A 105 20.95 -6.18 7.86
N PRO A 106 22.17 -6.73 7.90
CA PRO A 106 23.38 -5.92 7.76
C PRO A 106 23.36 -5.07 6.49
N LYS A 107 23.07 -5.68 5.34
CA LYS A 107 23.02 -4.96 4.05
C LYS A 107 21.94 -3.87 4.02
N LEU A 108 20.76 -4.14 4.57
CA LEU A 108 19.67 -3.16 4.63
C LEU A 108 20.02 -1.98 5.54
N SER A 109 20.58 -2.25 6.71
CA SER A 109 20.96 -1.22 7.67
C SER A 109 22.15 -0.40 7.17
N SER A 110 23.17 -1.01 6.55
CA SER A 110 24.24 -0.27 5.86
C SER A 110 23.67 0.64 4.75
N CYS A 111 22.68 0.16 3.99
CA CYS A 111 22.02 0.95 2.94
C CYS A 111 21.28 2.16 3.54
N PHE A 112 20.51 1.96 4.62
CA PHE A 112 19.83 3.05 5.32
C PHE A 112 20.83 4.07 5.87
N GLN A 113 21.96 3.62 6.41
CA GLN A 113 23.03 4.51 6.86
C GLN A 113 23.60 5.33 5.70
N GLN A 114 23.96 4.66 4.59
CA GLN A 114 24.54 5.31 3.40
C GLN A 114 23.60 6.38 2.81
N HIS A 115 22.30 6.15 2.89
CA HIS A 115 21.28 7.08 2.39
C HIS A 115 20.73 8.03 3.46
N ASN A 116 21.29 8.04 4.67
CA ASN A 116 20.85 8.86 5.80
C ASN A 116 19.34 8.72 6.09
N ILE A 117 18.82 7.49 6.01
CA ILE A 117 17.40 7.21 6.27
C ILE A 117 17.17 7.23 7.78
N THR A 118 16.41 8.23 8.23
CA THR A 118 16.06 8.48 9.63
C THR A 118 14.56 8.59 9.84
N LYS A 119 13.77 8.87 8.80
CA LYS A 119 12.31 8.98 8.87
C LYS A 119 11.62 8.29 7.69
N ILE A 120 10.72 7.37 7.99
CA ILE A 120 9.87 6.67 7.02
C ILE A 120 8.42 7.05 7.30
N LEU A 121 7.71 7.52 6.28
CA LEU A 121 6.27 7.81 6.33
C LEU A 121 5.51 6.78 5.48
N ILE A 122 4.39 6.28 6.00
CA ILE A 122 3.43 5.46 5.28
C ILE A 122 2.09 6.19 5.31
N THR A 123 1.44 6.33 4.15
CA THR A 123 0.11 6.92 4.05
C THR A 123 -0.82 5.99 3.29
N GLY A 124 -1.99 5.72 3.87
CA GLY A 124 -3.02 4.91 3.24
C GLY A 124 -4.17 4.61 4.18
N ASP A 125 -5.11 3.77 3.75
CA ASP A 125 -6.22 3.30 4.56
C ASP A 125 -5.81 2.03 5.33
N SER A 126 -6.73 1.07 5.48
CA SER A 126 -6.49 -0.14 6.25
C SER A 126 -5.42 -1.03 5.64
N ASN A 127 -5.25 -1.05 4.31
CA ASN A 127 -4.12 -1.74 3.67
C ASN A 127 -2.80 -1.02 3.90
N GLY A 128 -2.80 0.31 3.85
CA GLY A 128 -1.65 1.12 4.25
C GLY A 128 -1.21 0.83 5.69
N ASN A 129 -2.18 0.68 6.61
CA ASN A 129 -1.91 0.27 7.99
C ASN A 129 -1.33 -1.15 8.06
N ARG A 130 -1.76 -2.11 7.22
CA ARG A 130 -1.16 -3.46 7.16
C ARG A 130 0.29 -3.45 6.70
N TYR A 131 0.64 -2.65 5.68
CA TYR A 131 2.04 -2.44 5.29
C TYR A 131 2.86 -1.86 6.45
N ARG A 132 2.29 -0.89 7.16
CA ARG A 132 2.92 -0.33 8.35
C ARG A 132 3.07 -1.37 9.47
N GLU A 133 2.08 -2.22 9.71
CA GLU A 133 2.14 -3.32 10.69
C GLU A 133 3.33 -4.23 10.40
N GLN A 134 3.48 -4.66 9.14
CA GLN A 134 4.60 -5.53 8.75
C GLN A 134 5.95 -4.82 8.82
N LEU A 135 6.06 -3.58 8.32
CA LEU A 135 7.33 -2.86 8.40
C LEU A 135 7.73 -2.60 9.85
N GLN A 136 6.76 -2.22 10.71
CA GLN A 136 6.99 -2.06 12.14
C GLN A 136 7.45 -3.37 12.77
N TYR A 137 6.73 -4.47 12.55
CA TYR A 137 7.08 -5.79 13.09
C TYR A 137 8.50 -6.20 12.66
N PHE A 138 8.79 -6.06 11.36
CA PHE A 138 10.09 -6.35 10.79
C PHE A 138 11.22 -5.55 11.47
N MET A 139 11.06 -4.22 11.58
CA MET A 139 12.07 -3.32 12.14
C MET A 139 12.21 -3.46 13.65
N CYS A 140 11.10 -3.48 14.40
CA CYS A 140 11.13 -3.58 15.86
C CYS A 140 11.83 -4.87 16.32
N ASN A 141 11.52 -6.01 15.70
CA ASN A 141 12.12 -7.31 16.06
C ASN A 141 13.64 -7.38 15.79
N ARG A 142 14.18 -6.41 15.05
CA ARG A 142 15.59 -6.32 14.65
C ARG A 142 16.27 -5.08 15.19
N SER A 143 15.67 -4.47 16.21
CA SER A 143 16.12 -3.27 16.87
C SER A 143 16.37 -3.53 18.36
N LYS A 144 17.08 -2.64 19.04
CA LYS A 144 17.28 -2.72 20.49
C LYS A 144 16.03 -2.31 21.25
N SER A 145 15.31 -1.30 20.75
CA SER A 145 14.04 -0.88 21.31
C SER A 145 13.15 -0.29 20.22
N CYS A 146 11.85 -0.48 20.42
CA CYS A 146 10.82 0.04 19.55
C CYS A 146 9.70 0.59 20.43
N GLN A 147 9.51 1.90 20.42
CA GLN A 147 8.56 2.57 21.31
C GLN A 147 7.52 3.33 20.50
N LEU A 148 6.25 3.14 20.83
CA LEU A 148 5.18 4.00 20.38
C LEU A 148 5.39 5.38 21.04
N ASP A 149 5.71 6.36 20.23
CA ASP A 149 5.99 7.75 20.64
C ASP A 149 4.71 8.56 20.67
N ARG A 150 3.89 8.41 19.62
CA ARG A 150 2.60 9.11 19.48
C ARG A 150 1.56 8.20 18.83
N ARG A 151 0.30 8.33 19.25
CA ARG A 151 -0.86 7.61 18.70
C ARG A 151 -2.06 8.53 18.63
N GLY A 152 -2.72 8.56 17.49
CA GLY A 152 -3.96 9.29 17.29
C GLY A 152 -5.09 8.70 18.14
N ILE A 153 -6.01 9.55 18.57
CA ILE A 153 -7.11 9.14 19.45
C ILE A 153 -8.24 8.54 18.60
N GLN A 154 -8.72 7.36 18.97
CA GLN A 154 -9.92 6.76 18.38
C GLN A 154 -11.15 7.49 18.90
N ASN A 155 -11.85 8.22 18.04
CA ASN A 155 -13.14 8.81 18.42
C ASN A 155 -14.11 8.73 17.25
N TYR A 156 -15.19 7.97 17.45
CA TYR A 156 -16.15 7.52 16.43
C TYR A 156 -16.93 8.64 15.71
N SER A 157 -16.72 9.91 16.08
CA SER A 157 -17.56 11.04 15.65
C SER A 157 -16.90 12.03 14.69
N ASN A 158 -15.57 12.14 14.60
CA ASN A 158 -14.90 13.17 13.79
C ASN A 158 -13.65 12.61 13.11
N CYS A 159 -13.42 13.01 11.86
CA CYS A 159 -12.62 12.22 10.94
C CYS A 159 -11.12 12.17 11.21
N PHE A 160 -10.59 13.01 12.09
CA PHE A 160 -9.26 12.86 12.68
C PHE A 160 -9.27 13.57 14.04
N ARG A 161 -9.28 12.85 15.17
CA ARG A 161 -8.97 13.47 16.47
C ARG A 161 -7.45 13.47 16.69
N ALA A 162 -6.83 14.35 15.93
CA ALA A 162 -5.47 14.86 16.00
C ALA A 162 -5.23 15.82 17.20
N LYS A 163 -6.16 15.95 18.16
CA LYS A 163 -6.06 17.03 19.16
C LYS A 163 -4.80 16.91 20.02
N GLU A 164 -4.36 15.72 20.39
CA GLU A 164 -3.16 15.53 21.21
C GLU A 164 -1.88 15.34 20.37
N GLU A 165 -1.97 14.76 19.17
CA GLU A 165 -0.80 14.54 18.31
C GLU A 165 -0.26 15.83 17.66
N TRP A 166 -1.10 16.86 17.52
CA TRP A 166 -0.85 18.05 16.69
C TRP A 166 -0.90 19.36 17.50
N SER A 167 -1.41 19.30 18.75
CA SER A 167 -1.46 20.46 19.67
C SER A 167 -0.13 20.87 20.27
N GLY A 168 0.92 20.04 20.11
CA GLY A 168 2.26 20.40 20.58
C GLY A 168 2.84 21.66 19.93
N TYR A 169 2.36 22.04 18.74
CA TYR A 169 2.95 23.13 17.94
C TYR A 169 1.93 24.02 17.22
N PHE A 170 0.72 23.51 16.95
CA PHE A 170 -0.39 24.34 16.46
C PHE A 170 -1.39 24.49 17.60
N ARG A 171 -1.90 25.71 17.84
CA ARG A 171 -3.14 25.86 18.60
C ARG A 171 -4.23 25.20 17.75
N VAL A 172 -4.43 23.89 17.95
CA VAL A 172 -5.60 23.20 17.40
C VAL A 172 -6.79 23.92 18.01
N PRO A 173 -7.70 24.48 17.20
CA PRO A 173 -8.84 25.23 17.69
C PRO A 173 -9.58 24.41 18.74
N ASN A 174 -10.27 25.07 19.68
CA ASN A 174 -11.20 24.32 20.53
C ASN A 174 -12.37 23.73 19.70
N LYS A 175 -12.54 24.20 18.46
CA LYS A 175 -13.47 23.63 17.47
C LYS A 175 -12.89 22.36 16.82
N PRO A 176 -13.70 21.28 16.69
CA PRO A 176 -13.28 20.06 16.02
C PRO A 176 -13.04 20.29 14.53
N LEU A 177 -12.03 19.62 13.96
CA LEU A 177 -11.87 19.51 12.52
C LEU A 177 -13.18 18.95 11.91
N VAL A 178 -13.81 19.71 11.02
CA VAL A 178 -15.04 19.29 10.35
C VAL A 178 -14.66 18.54 9.09
N CYS A 179 -15.15 17.31 8.99
CA CYS A 179 -14.84 16.42 7.89
C CYS A 179 -16.12 15.71 7.49
N SER A 180 -16.41 15.64 6.20
CA SER A 180 -17.69 15.12 5.71
C SER A 180 -17.71 13.60 5.45
N ARG A 181 -16.63 12.87 5.76
CA ARG A 181 -16.55 11.40 5.64
C ARG A 181 -15.84 10.79 6.84
N PRO A 182 -16.53 10.03 7.72
CA PRO A 182 -15.88 9.40 8.88
C PRO A 182 -14.63 8.64 8.45
N GLY A 183 -13.50 8.94 9.11
CA GLY A 183 -12.25 8.23 8.87
C GLY A 183 -12.37 6.76 9.22
N CYS A 184 -11.50 5.91 8.67
CA CYS A 184 -11.47 4.50 9.05
C CYS A 184 -11.07 4.39 10.55
N PRO A 185 -11.91 3.81 11.42
CA PRO A 185 -11.69 3.82 12.87
C PRO A 185 -10.44 3.04 13.30
N HIS A 186 -9.89 2.22 12.41
CA HIS A 186 -8.70 1.41 12.63
C HIS A 186 -7.42 2.03 12.05
N CYS A 187 -7.52 3.10 11.25
CA CYS A 187 -6.38 3.75 10.60
C CYS A 187 -5.92 4.99 11.37
N LEU A 188 -5.65 4.80 12.67
CA LEU A 188 -5.15 5.89 13.51
C LEU A 188 -3.73 6.25 13.10
N ALA A 189 -3.41 7.54 13.07
CA ALA A 189 -2.03 7.97 12.92
C ALA A 189 -1.18 7.45 14.08
N GLN A 190 0.05 7.04 13.77
CA GLN A 190 0.97 6.43 14.74
C GLN A 190 2.40 6.81 14.41
N THR A 191 3.19 7.11 15.44
CA THR A 191 4.64 7.32 15.32
C THR A 191 5.36 6.33 16.24
N TYR A 192 6.31 5.60 15.68
CA TYR A 192 7.21 4.71 16.39
C TYR A 192 8.65 5.23 16.30
N GLN A 193 9.39 5.10 17.40
CA GLN A 193 10.82 5.34 17.47
C GLN A 193 11.54 3.99 17.55
N VAL A 194 12.16 3.60 16.44
CA VAL A 194 12.98 2.39 16.33
C VAL A 194 14.42 2.77 16.66
N LYS A 195 15.01 2.21 17.72
CA LYS A 195 16.38 2.52 18.13
C LYS A 195 17.27 1.30 18.02
N GLY A 196 18.46 1.49 17.47
CA GLY A 196 19.44 0.43 17.33
C GLY A 196 19.06 -0.62 16.27
N PHE A 197 18.48 -0.21 15.15
CA PHE A 197 18.18 -1.10 14.03
C PHE A 197 19.47 -1.54 13.33
N GLY A 198 19.64 -2.86 13.15
CA GLY A 198 20.79 -3.46 12.47
C GLY A 198 22.15 -3.25 13.16
N PRO A 199 23.25 -3.75 12.56
CA PRO A 199 24.62 -3.62 13.09
C PRO A 199 25.07 -2.18 13.31
N GLU A 200 24.63 -1.26 12.44
CA GLU A 200 24.92 0.17 12.44
C GLU A 200 24.16 0.93 13.55
N ARG A 201 23.24 0.25 14.25
CA ARG A 201 22.46 0.76 15.38
C ARG A 201 21.68 2.05 15.03
N LEU A 202 21.05 2.04 13.86
CA LEU A 202 20.31 3.21 13.36
C LEU A 202 19.11 3.55 14.24
N ASN A 203 18.79 4.85 14.30
CA ASN A 203 17.56 5.36 14.90
C ASN A 203 16.64 5.83 13.78
N ILE A 204 15.46 5.20 13.68
CA ILE A 204 14.52 5.45 12.59
C ILE A 204 13.15 5.76 13.19
N LYS A 205 12.56 6.87 12.74
CA LYS A 205 11.19 7.25 13.03
C LYS A 205 10.28 6.64 11.97
N LEU A 206 9.41 5.72 12.38
CA LEU A 206 8.39 5.14 11.51
C LEU A 206 7.06 5.80 11.80
N GLU A 207 6.48 6.45 10.80
CA GLU A 207 5.26 7.23 10.94
C GLU A 207 4.19 6.73 9.97
N PHE A 208 2.95 6.61 10.46
CA PHE A 208 1.79 6.29 9.67
C PHE A 208 0.75 7.39 9.79
N ILE A 209 0.22 7.82 8.66
CA ILE A 209 -0.90 8.75 8.57
C ILE A 209 -2.01 8.03 7.81
N GLY A 210 -3.06 7.64 8.54
CA GLY A 210 -4.24 7.05 7.94
C GLY A 210 -4.97 8.06 7.06
N THR A 211 -5.47 7.63 5.91
CA THR A 211 -6.40 8.41 5.09
C THR A 211 -7.31 7.50 4.28
N VAL A 212 -8.50 7.98 3.94
CA VAL A 212 -9.47 7.28 3.07
C VAL A 212 -9.46 7.83 1.64
N ALA A 213 -8.72 8.90 1.38
CA ALA A 213 -8.46 9.46 0.06
C ALA A 213 -7.19 10.33 0.10
N LEU A 214 -6.35 10.28 -0.93
CA LEU A 214 -5.17 11.13 -1.03
C LEU A 214 -5.58 12.59 -1.24
N ILE A 215 -6.56 12.86 -2.10
CA ILE A 215 -7.16 14.18 -2.28
C ILE A 215 -8.53 14.21 -1.60
N ASN A 216 -8.53 14.59 -0.33
CA ASN A 216 -9.76 14.76 0.42
C ASN A 216 -10.13 16.24 0.50
N THR A 217 -10.90 16.75 -0.49
CA THR A 217 -11.45 18.12 -0.53
C THR A 217 -12.54 18.40 0.51
N LYS A 218 -12.91 17.33 1.21
CA LYS A 218 -14.03 17.23 2.14
C LYS A 218 -13.60 17.34 3.60
N VAL A 219 -12.30 17.56 3.84
CA VAL A 219 -11.67 17.94 5.11
C VAL A 219 -11.41 19.44 5.03
N ARG A 220 -12.19 20.23 5.77
CA ARG A 220 -11.91 21.66 5.96
C ARG A 220 -11.36 21.83 7.37
N ILE A 221 -10.14 22.34 7.44
CA ILE A 221 -9.51 22.71 8.71
C ILE A 221 -9.95 24.15 9.00
N GLU A 222 -11.02 24.30 9.76
CA GLU A 222 -11.48 25.61 10.24
C GLU A 222 -10.68 25.98 11.47
N LEU A 223 -9.81 26.99 11.36
CA LEU A 223 -9.11 27.55 12.51
C LEU A 223 -9.93 28.62 13.22
N GLU A 224 -9.70 28.77 14.54
CA GLU A 224 -10.27 29.89 15.31
C GLU A 224 -9.77 31.24 14.79
N GLU A 225 -10.69 32.21 14.69
CA GLU A 225 -10.45 33.54 14.10
C GLU A 225 -9.44 34.41 14.87
N ASP A 226 -9.03 34.01 16.08
CA ASP A 226 -8.37 34.88 17.06
C ASP A 226 -6.93 34.45 17.44
N THR A 227 -6.17 33.91 16.48
CA THR A 227 -4.72 33.73 16.68
C THR A 227 -3.95 34.30 15.51
N SER A 228 -3.01 35.19 15.80
CA SER A 228 -2.13 35.90 14.85
C SER A 228 -1.20 35.01 14.01
N ASN A 229 -1.40 33.69 14.04
CA ASN A 229 -0.69 32.68 13.25
C ASN A 229 -1.72 31.90 12.42
N TYR A 230 -2.24 32.53 11.37
CA TYR A 230 -3.24 31.91 10.49
C TYR A 230 -2.65 30.75 9.68
N ILE A 231 -3.15 29.52 9.88
CA ILE A 231 -3.16 28.51 8.80
C ILE A 231 -4.33 28.91 7.89
N LEU A 232 -4.01 29.43 6.70
CA LEU A 232 -4.99 29.67 5.65
C LEU A 232 -5.68 28.35 5.32
N GLY A 233 -7.03 28.30 5.36
CA GLY A 233 -7.77 27.04 5.17
C GLY A 233 -7.24 26.22 4.00
N THR A 234 -6.73 25.02 4.27
CA THR A 234 -6.26 24.11 3.22
C THR A 234 -7.46 23.48 2.54
N PRO A 235 -7.58 23.55 1.20
CA PRO A 235 -8.69 22.93 0.48
C PRO A 235 -8.65 21.41 0.55
N THR A 236 -7.51 20.78 0.88
CA THR A 236 -7.38 19.32 0.97
C THR A 236 -6.54 18.86 2.16
N PHE A 237 -6.81 17.65 2.65
CA PHE A 237 -6.01 17.01 3.70
C PHE A 237 -4.52 16.88 3.32
N LEU A 238 -4.22 16.51 2.08
CA LEU A 238 -2.83 16.37 1.66
C LEU A 238 -2.08 17.69 1.61
N GLU A 239 -2.74 18.77 1.16
CA GLU A 239 -2.12 20.09 1.18
C GLU A 239 -1.75 20.48 2.62
N PHE A 240 -2.61 20.20 3.60
CA PHE A 240 -2.26 20.38 5.01
C PHE A 240 -1.05 19.55 5.44
N ILE A 241 -1.00 18.25 5.10
CA ILE A 241 0.16 17.41 5.42
C ILE A 241 1.45 18.00 4.84
N LEU A 242 1.41 18.43 3.58
CA LEU A 242 2.58 18.90 2.86
C LEU A 242 3.02 20.32 3.23
N ARG A 243 2.06 21.23 3.43
CA ARG A 243 2.31 22.66 3.64
C ARG A 243 2.46 23.02 5.12
N ASP A 244 1.74 22.34 6.00
CA ASP A 244 1.65 22.73 7.41
C ASP A 244 2.24 21.65 8.34
N TYR A 245 2.04 20.36 8.07
CA TYR A 245 2.54 19.32 8.99
C TYR A 245 4.03 19.00 8.83
N LEU A 246 4.41 18.53 7.64
CA LEU A 246 5.76 18.01 7.39
C LEU A 246 6.86 19.07 7.53
N PRO A 247 6.64 20.37 7.18
CA PRO A 247 7.63 21.41 7.46
C PRO A 247 7.97 21.55 8.95
N HIS A 248 7.02 21.29 9.84
CA HIS A 248 7.22 21.40 11.29
C HIS A 248 7.67 20.09 11.94
N HIS A 249 7.30 18.94 11.37
CA HIS A 249 7.63 17.61 11.92
C HIS A 249 8.76 16.89 11.19
N GLY A 250 9.38 17.56 10.21
CA GLY A 250 10.38 17.03 9.31
C GLY A 250 9.76 16.23 8.17
N PHE A 251 10.22 16.49 6.94
CA PHE A 251 9.89 15.66 5.79
C PHE A 251 10.49 14.25 5.96
N PRO A 252 9.81 13.20 5.48
CA PRO A 252 10.37 11.85 5.52
C PRO A 252 11.49 11.70 4.49
N ASP A 253 12.43 10.80 4.76
CA ASP A 253 13.44 10.38 3.78
C ASP A 253 12.82 9.43 2.76
N ILE A 254 11.86 8.60 3.20
CA ILE A 254 11.07 7.69 2.36
C ILE A 254 9.60 7.83 2.68
N TRP A 255 8.76 8.02 1.66
CA TRP A 255 7.32 8.04 1.76
C TRP A 255 6.70 6.90 0.94
N PHE A 256 6.12 5.92 1.62
CA PHE A 256 5.32 4.85 1.04
C PHE A 256 3.88 5.32 0.89
N ILE A 257 3.35 5.23 -0.33
CA ILE A 257 1.97 5.61 -0.66
C ILE A 257 1.39 4.51 -1.53
N SER A 258 0.21 4.00 -1.16
CA SER A 258 -0.42 2.86 -1.84
C SER A 258 -1.76 3.19 -2.52
N PRO A 259 -1.82 4.13 -3.49
CA PRO A 259 -3.06 4.37 -4.22
C PRO A 259 -3.36 3.28 -5.28
N PRO A 260 -4.61 3.17 -5.76
CA PRO A 260 -5.80 3.82 -5.21
C PRO A 260 -6.15 3.19 -3.87
N LEU A 261 -6.59 3.97 -2.89
CA LEU A 261 -7.09 3.40 -1.64
C LEU A 261 -8.40 2.66 -1.90
N HIS A 262 -8.73 1.63 -1.12
CA HIS A 262 -10.01 0.90 -1.27
C HIS A 262 -11.21 1.86 -1.25
N HIS A 263 -11.16 2.83 -0.35
CA HIS A 263 -12.19 3.84 -0.23
C HIS A 263 -12.27 4.76 -1.47
N GLU A 264 -11.17 5.06 -2.15
CA GLU A 264 -11.19 5.79 -3.43
C GLU A 264 -11.87 4.94 -4.50
N ALA A 265 -11.51 3.66 -4.60
CA ALA A 265 -12.13 2.71 -5.53
C ALA A 265 -13.62 2.47 -5.25
N TRP A 266 -14.09 2.67 -4.01
CA TRP A 266 -15.51 2.54 -3.65
C TRP A 266 -16.34 3.77 -3.97
N TYR A 267 -15.76 4.96 -3.85
CA TYR A 267 -16.52 6.21 -3.86
C TYR A 267 -16.25 7.13 -5.05
N GLU A 268 -15.23 6.84 -5.85
CA GLU A 268 -14.82 7.69 -6.98
C GLU A 268 -14.98 6.95 -8.31
N THR A 269 -15.33 7.72 -9.34
CA THR A 269 -15.16 7.29 -10.74
C THR A 269 -13.68 7.33 -11.12
N VAL A 270 -13.29 6.58 -12.16
CA VAL A 270 -11.90 6.59 -12.67
C VAL A 270 -11.50 7.99 -13.14
N GLU A 271 -12.45 8.74 -13.71
CA GLU A 271 -12.27 10.12 -14.16
C GLU A 271 -12.02 11.08 -12.98
N GLN A 272 -12.83 10.99 -11.92
CA GLN A 272 -12.60 11.78 -10.69
C GLN A 272 -11.24 11.45 -10.06
N PHE A 273 -10.91 10.16 -9.99
CA PHE A 273 -9.63 9.72 -9.46
C PHE A 273 -8.44 10.25 -10.30
N LYS A 274 -8.59 10.32 -11.62
CA LYS A 274 -7.59 10.93 -12.51
C LYS A 274 -7.36 12.40 -12.22
N ASP A 275 -8.42 13.19 -12.07
CA ASP A 275 -8.29 14.60 -11.71
C ASP A 275 -7.64 14.78 -10.34
N ASN A 276 -8.01 13.94 -9.37
CA ASN A 276 -7.39 13.88 -8.06
C ASN A 276 -5.89 13.53 -8.15
N MET A 277 -5.49 12.58 -8.99
CA MET A 277 -4.08 12.21 -9.17
C MET A 277 -3.24 13.31 -9.82
N ILE A 278 -3.82 14.10 -10.73
CA ILE A 278 -3.17 15.29 -11.29
C ILE A 278 -2.92 16.32 -10.19
N LEU A 279 -3.93 16.59 -9.33
CA LEU A 279 -3.76 17.51 -8.20
C LEU A 279 -2.75 16.97 -7.18
N PHE A 280 -2.82 15.67 -6.86
CA PHE A 280 -1.89 14.96 -5.99
C PHE A 280 -0.44 15.19 -6.43
N ARG A 281 -0.15 14.89 -7.70
CA ARG A 281 1.18 15.13 -8.27
C ARG A 281 1.59 16.60 -8.16
N ARG A 282 0.71 17.54 -8.48
CA ARG A 282 1.01 18.99 -8.41
C ARG A 282 1.39 19.42 -6.99
N LEU A 283 0.67 18.93 -5.97
CA LEU A 283 0.96 19.24 -4.58
C LEU A 283 2.32 18.66 -4.16
N LEU A 284 2.63 17.42 -4.56
CA LEU A 284 3.95 16.83 -4.32
C LEU A 284 5.07 17.63 -5.01
N ASP A 285 4.91 17.95 -6.29
CA ASP A 285 5.90 18.71 -7.07
C ASP A 285 6.15 20.12 -6.47
N HIS A 286 5.16 20.70 -5.78
CA HIS A 286 5.25 22.04 -5.20
C HIS A 286 5.82 22.07 -3.78
N TYR A 287 5.38 21.17 -2.90
CA TYR A 287 5.72 21.22 -1.48
C TYR A 287 6.76 20.19 -1.04
N LEU A 288 6.92 19.06 -1.75
CA LEU A 288 7.78 17.99 -1.29
C LEU A 288 9.25 18.23 -1.69
N PRO A 289 10.20 18.23 -0.73
CA PRO A 289 11.61 18.37 -1.04
C PRO A 289 12.13 17.27 -1.98
N SER A 290 13.09 17.61 -2.83
CA SER A 290 13.72 16.67 -3.78
C SER A 290 14.51 15.53 -3.09
N THR A 291 14.73 15.64 -1.79
CA THR A 291 15.42 14.66 -0.96
C THR A 291 14.52 13.48 -0.59
N THR A 292 13.21 13.69 -0.47
CA THR A 292 12.24 12.65 -0.10
C THR A 292 12.04 11.65 -1.23
N LYS A 293 12.29 10.37 -0.98
CA LYS A 293 12.02 9.28 -1.93
C LYS A 293 10.55 8.85 -1.82
N ILE A 294 9.83 8.85 -2.93
CA ILE A 294 8.43 8.42 -2.97
C ILE A 294 8.36 7.02 -3.55
N MET A 295 7.78 6.10 -2.78
CA MET A 295 7.54 4.72 -3.16
C MET A 295 6.04 4.53 -3.41
N LEU A 296 5.67 4.38 -4.68
CA LEU A 296 4.29 4.14 -5.12
C LEU A 296 4.02 2.64 -5.22
N PHE A 297 3.02 2.17 -4.47
CA PHE A 297 2.49 0.82 -4.54
C PHE A 297 1.09 0.90 -5.12
N THR A 298 0.76 -0.02 -6.02
CA THR A 298 -0.65 -0.20 -6.38
C THR A 298 -1.34 -0.90 -5.23
N ASP A 299 -2.53 -0.47 -4.87
CA ASP A 299 -3.33 -1.22 -3.88
C ASP A 299 -3.77 -2.59 -4.42
N LEU A 300 -4.18 -3.41 -3.47
CA LEU A 300 -4.58 -4.79 -3.62
C LEU A 300 -5.94 -4.89 -4.32
N ARG A 301 -6.10 -5.95 -5.12
CA ARG A 301 -7.41 -6.33 -5.64
C ARG A 301 -8.29 -6.82 -4.50
N GLU A 302 -9.60 -6.71 -4.68
CA GLU A 302 -10.56 -7.32 -3.77
C GLU A 302 -10.87 -8.77 -4.18
N CYS A 303 -11.29 -9.57 -3.20
CA CYS A 303 -11.96 -10.83 -3.46
C CYS A 303 -13.47 -10.73 -3.22
N PRO A 304 -14.29 -10.81 -4.28
CA PRO A 304 -15.74 -10.77 -4.16
C PRO A 304 -16.34 -11.91 -3.32
N MET A 305 -15.64 -13.05 -3.18
CA MET A 305 -16.16 -14.26 -2.54
C MET A 305 -16.25 -14.18 -1.01
N TYR A 306 -15.35 -13.43 -0.35
CA TYR A 306 -15.31 -13.33 1.12
C TYR A 306 -16.05 -12.10 1.64
N ARG A 307 -16.80 -11.39 0.79
CA ARG A 307 -17.55 -10.21 1.20
C ARG A 307 -18.59 -10.58 2.25
N LEU A 308 -18.32 -10.18 3.50
CA LEU A 308 -19.27 -10.23 4.60
C LEU A 308 -20.54 -9.44 4.21
N ASP A 309 -21.71 -9.87 4.67
CA ASP A 309 -23.00 -9.24 4.33
C ASP A 309 -23.08 -7.74 4.71
N VAL A 310 -22.27 -7.29 5.67
CA VAL A 310 -22.13 -5.87 6.05
C VAL A 310 -21.53 -5.03 4.92
N VAL A 311 -20.60 -5.60 4.15
CA VAL A 311 -19.98 -4.96 2.99
C VAL A 311 -21.01 -4.91 1.85
N LYS A 312 -21.83 -5.95 1.65
CA LYS A 312 -22.93 -5.93 0.65
C LYS A 312 -23.88 -4.74 0.83
N LEU A 313 -24.27 -4.41 2.07
CA LEU A 313 -25.15 -3.28 2.40
C LEU A 313 -24.61 -1.91 1.97
N PHE A 314 -23.29 -1.68 2.07
CA PHE A 314 -22.66 -0.46 1.57
C PHE A 314 -22.54 -0.42 0.03
N HIS A 315 -22.79 -1.53 -0.66
CA HIS A 315 -22.48 -1.69 -2.07
C HIS A 315 -23.68 -1.82 -3.00
N GLU A 316 -24.86 -2.13 -2.49
CA GLU A 316 -26.12 -2.01 -3.27
C GLU A 316 -26.34 -0.56 -3.77
N THR A 317 -25.64 0.41 -3.19
CA THR A 317 -25.65 1.83 -3.60
C THR A 317 -24.71 2.17 -4.75
N PHE A 318 -23.73 1.32 -5.10
CA PHE A 318 -22.71 1.64 -6.12
C PHE A 318 -22.85 0.73 -7.34
N ASN A 319 -23.82 1.11 -8.17
CA ASN A 319 -24.20 0.47 -9.42
C ASN A 319 -23.14 0.75 -10.51
N THR A 320 -21.97 0.11 -10.43
CA THR A 320 -20.98 0.17 -11.51
C THR A 320 -21.13 -1.04 -12.42
N THR A 321 -21.18 -0.82 -13.73
CA THR A 321 -21.29 -1.85 -14.77
C THR A 321 -19.99 -2.65 -14.97
N ARG A 322 -18.90 -2.26 -14.29
CA ARG A 322 -17.59 -2.91 -14.32
C ARG A 322 -17.34 -3.71 -13.04
N GLY A 323 -16.62 -4.81 -13.15
CA GLY A 323 -16.12 -5.52 -11.97
C GLY A 323 -15.15 -4.61 -11.20
N ARG A 324 -15.18 -4.58 -9.85
CA ARG A 324 -14.30 -3.68 -9.08
C ARG A 324 -12.82 -3.86 -9.34
N ASN A 325 -12.37 -5.08 -9.59
CA ASN A 325 -10.98 -5.33 -9.97
C ASN A 325 -10.61 -4.66 -11.31
N GLU A 326 -11.59 -4.43 -12.21
CA GLU A 326 -11.39 -3.62 -13.42
C GLU A 326 -11.25 -2.13 -13.08
N VAL A 327 -11.99 -1.63 -12.07
CA VAL A 327 -11.84 -0.26 -11.56
C VAL A 327 -10.44 -0.07 -10.94
N PHE A 328 -10.00 -0.99 -10.07
CA PHE A 328 -8.64 -0.97 -9.52
C PHE A 328 -7.58 -1.01 -10.64
N ASN A 329 -7.75 -1.88 -11.65
CA ASN A 329 -6.81 -1.94 -12.78
C ASN A 329 -6.78 -0.59 -13.54
N ALA A 330 -7.93 0.04 -13.77
CA ALA A 330 -8.01 1.34 -14.44
C ALA A 330 -7.37 2.46 -13.61
N MET A 331 -7.61 2.49 -12.30
CA MET A 331 -7.00 3.46 -11.38
C MET A 331 -5.48 3.25 -11.26
N ASN A 332 -4.99 2.01 -11.23
CA ASN A 332 -3.56 1.69 -11.29
C ASN A 332 -2.90 2.25 -12.56
N GLN A 333 -3.59 2.15 -13.70
CA GLN A 333 -3.12 2.76 -14.95
C GLN A 333 -3.09 4.29 -14.86
N VAL A 334 -4.11 4.91 -14.26
CA VAL A 334 -4.15 6.36 -14.03
C VAL A 334 -2.96 6.83 -13.20
N ILE A 335 -2.59 6.11 -12.13
CA ILE A 335 -1.40 6.43 -11.32
C ILE A 335 -0.14 6.33 -12.19
N PHE A 336 0.02 5.23 -12.94
CA PHE A 336 1.17 5.04 -13.80
C PHE A 336 1.30 6.18 -14.82
N ASP A 337 0.22 6.50 -15.54
CA ASP A 337 0.21 7.55 -16.56
C ASP A 337 0.51 8.93 -15.96
N THR A 338 -0.04 9.22 -14.78
CA THR A 338 0.18 10.49 -14.07
C THR A 338 1.64 10.68 -13.66
N PHE A 339 2.33 9.61 -13.26
CA PHE A 339 3.71 9.66 -12.78
C PHE A 339 4.74 9.17 -13.80
N ARG A 340 4.33 8.79 -15.02
CA ARG A 340 5.17 8.08 -16.00
C ARG A 340 6.49 8.79 -16.26
N ASP A 341 6.45 10.10 -16.52
CA ASP A 341 7.63 10.92 -16.81
C ASP A 341 8.61 10.98 -15.63
N ARG A 342 8.11 10.91 -14.39
CA ARG A 342 8.92 10.78 -13.18
C ARG A 342 9.43 9.35 -13.00
N LEU A 343 8.60 8.34 -13.22
CA LEU A 343 8.94 6.94 -13.02
C LEU A 343 10.05 6.47 -13.96
N VAL A 344 10.08 6.94 -15.21
CA VAL A 344 11.06 6.50 -16.21
C VAL A 344 12.39 7.29 -16.17
N LYS A 345 12.45 8.42 -15.46
CA LYS A 345 13.62 9.30 -15.37
C LYS A 345 14.65 8.74 -14.38
N HIS A 346 15.93 8.69 -14.78
CA HIS A 346 16.99 8.07 -13.98
C HIS A 346 17.17 8.71 -12.60
N ASP A 347 17.22 10.04 -12.53
CA ASP A 347 17.48 10.78 -11.28
C ASP A 347 16.21 11.24 -10.56
N SER A 348 15.09 10.57 -10.83
CA SER A 348 13.82 10.85 -10.18
C SER A 348 13.80 10.36 -8.74
N GLN A 349 13.14 11.12 -7.87
CA GLN A 349 12.82 10.69 -6.50
C GLN A 349 11.60 9.77 -6.42
N TYR A 350 10.92 9.52 -7.54
CA TYR A 350 9.75 8.67 -7.62
C TYR A 350 10.15 7.26 -8.05
N PHE A 351 9.68 6.29 -7.30
CA PHE A 351 9.88 4.87 -7.54
C PHE A 351 8.53 4.20 -7.58
N GLY A 352 8.23 3.56 -8.70
CA GLY A 352 7.16 2.57 -8.80
C GLY A 352 7.78 1.22 -8.54
N PHE A 353 7.11 0.37 -7.77
CA PHE A 353 7.61 -0.98 -7.54
C PHE A 353 6.75 -1.99 -8.27
N LEU A 354 5.65 -2.40 -7.66
CA LEU A 354 4.98 -3.64 -8.01
C LEU A 354 3.48 -3.40 -8.16
N ASP A 355 2.93 -3.95 -9.24
CA ASP A 355 1.50 -4.15 -9.41
C ASP A 355 1.09 -5.37 -8.56
N ILE A 356 0.83 -5.14 -7.27
CA ILE A 356 0.58 -6.22 -6.32
C ILE A 356 -0.66 -7.01 -6.73
N GLY A 357 -1.70 -6.33 -7.25
CA GLY A 357 -2.89 -6.98 -7.80
C GLY A 357 -2.58 -7.99 -8.91
N ARG A 358 -1.66 -7.66 -9.83
CA ARG A 358 -1.18 -8.60 -10.85
C ARG A 358 -0.32 -9.70 -10.28
N ILE A 359 0.60 -9.37 -9.37
CA ILE A 359 1.51 -10.34 -8.74
C ILE A 359 0.72 -11.41 -8.02
N LEU A 360 -0.31 -11.04 -7.27
CA LEU A 360 -1.10 -11.98 -6.48
C LEU A 360 -1.99 -12.87 -7.31
N CYS A 361 -2.18 -12.62 -8.61
CA CYS A 361 -2.99 -13.52 -9.42
C CYS A 361 -2.26 -14.87 -9.65
N PRO A 362 -2.94 -16.03 -9.54
CA PRO A 362 -4.38 -16.25 -9.29
C PRO A 362 -4.76 -16.41 -7.81
N PHE A 363 -3.83 -16.20 -6.89
CA PHE A 363 -4.04 -16.36 -5.45
C PHE A 363 -4.78 -15.22 -4.77
N THR A 364 -5.18 -14.17 -5.50
CA THR A 364 -5.84 -12.97 -4.97
C THR A 364 -6.86 -13.35 -3.90
N CYS A 365 -7.86 -14.16 -4.25
CA CYS A 365 -8.88 -14.61 -3.30
C CYS A 365 -8.36 -15.50 -2.17
N ASN A 366 -7.41 -16.38 -2.44
CA ASN A 366 -6.97 -17.38 -1.47
C ASN A 366 -6.20 -16.80 -0.28
N TRP A 367 -5.65 -15.60 -0.47
CA TRP A 367 -4.85 -14.92 0.53
C TRP A 367 -5.54 -13.71 1.15
N HIS A 368 -6.86 -13.52 0.91
CA HIS A 368 -7.66 -12.56 1.66
C HIS A 368 -8.09 -13.09 3.04
N ASP A 369 -8.23 -12.18 3.99
CA ASP A 369 -8.86 -12.43 5.30
C ASP A 369 -10.37 -12.17 5.25
N ASP A 370 -10.80 -11.08 4.61
CA ASP A 370 -12.20 -10.61 4.60
C ASP A 370 -12.67 -10.06 3.23
N GLY A 371 -11.87 -10.30 2.19
CA GLY A 371 -12.15 -9.85 0.82
C GLY A 371 -11.68 -8.44 0.48
N GLY A 372 -11.22 -7.64 1.48
CA GLY A 372 -10.55 -6.35 1.25
C GLY A 372 -9.09 -6.35 1.74
N HIS A 373 -8.80 -7.09 2.81
CA HIS A 373 -7.45 -7.21 3.37
C HIS A 373 -6.84 -8.56 3.03
N MET A 374 -5.53 -8.56 2.77
CA MET A 374 -4.74 -9.78 2.63
C MET A 374 -4.23 -10.28 3.98
N ARG A 375 -3.78 -11.53 4.00
CA ARG A 375 -3.07 -12.13 5.11
C ARG A 375 -1.73 -11.44 5.38
N PRO A 376 -1.23 -11.45 6.62
CA PRO A 376 0.01 -10.78 7.01
C PRO A 376 1.22 -11.04 6.09
N PHE A 377 1.46 -12.30 5.70
CA PHE A 377 2.62 -12.67 4.89
C PHE A 377 2.66 -12.05 3.48
N VAL A 378 1.52 -11.56 2.97
CA VAL A 378 1.46 -10.90 1.66
C VAL A 378 2.09 -9.50 1.70
N TYR A 379 2.13 -8.89 2.88
CA TYR A 379 2.69 -7.56 3.11
C TYR A 379 4.17 -7.61 3.51
N GLU A 380 4.74 -8.81 3.70
CA GLU A 380 6.17 -9.04 3.95
C GLU A 380 6.99 -8.98 2.65
#